data_AF-E9DWL0-F1
#
_entry.id   AF-E9DWL0-F1
#
_cell.length_a   1.000
_cell.length_b   1.000
_cell.length_c   1.000
_cell.angle_alpha   90.00
_cell.angle_beta   90.00
_cell.angle_gamma   90.00
#
_symmetry.space_group_name_H-M   'P 1'
#
loop_
_entity.id
_entity.type
_entity.pdbx_description
1 polymer ?
#
loop_
_entity_poly.entity_id
_entity_poly.type
_entity_poly.pdbx_seq_one_letter_code
_entity_poly.pdbx_strand_id
1 'polypeptide(L)'
;MASQPQSWKECRPANNLPFDDDLDAVAGHQTAERRPKMDAYCRYLVPEPEKSLEDIRSKGEEVGFQRFFNQGHKEVIHERVEFLVDKYVWLVFLKQLAEDKRPAFPWAKIQLGDIPDTGLSVKYEQRLAARSSNPPPTAEGPAAETPAPSEAAKKEVTAILGQNATVQATKTALSNWVMVSNSKLTLADRINLAATVWRAAAKNLQEDAITFWIVEVRALLQNLARQM
;
A
#
# COMPACT_ATOMS: atom_id res chain seq x y z
N MET A 1 14.34 -17.29 -8.23
CA MET A 1 15.15 -16.10 -7.87
C MET A 1 14.30 -14.88 -8.15
N ALA A 2 14.09 -13.99 -7.18
CA ALA A 2 13.40 -12.73 -7.46
C ALA A 2 14.37 -11.84 -8.23
N SER A 3 14.07 -11.54 -9.49
CA SER A 3 14.82 -10.58 -10.30
C SER A 3 14.88 -9.26 -9.53
N GLN A 4 16.06 -8.64 -9.44
CA GLN A 4 16.16 -7.30 -8.89
C GLN A 4 15.25 -6.37 -9.71
N PRO A 5 14.51 -5.45 -9.07
CA PRO A 5 13.66 -4.53 -9.79
C PRO A 5 14.53 -3.72 -10.74
N GLN A 6 14.15 -3.70 -12.02
CA GLN A 6 14.91 -3.03 -13.07
C GLN A 6 14.97 -1.53 -12.78
N SER A 7 16.09 -0.90 -13.14
CA SER A 7 16.14 0.56 -13.13
C SER A 7 15.06 1.10 -14.05
N TRP A 8 14.43 2.22 -13.69
CA TRP A 8 13.49 2.89 -14.60
C TRP A 8 14.18 3.28 -15.92
N LYS A 9 15.50 3.48 -15.91
CA LYS A 9 16.32 3.73 -17.10
C LYS A 9 16.45 2.52 -18.02
N GLU A 10 16.17 1.32 -17.54
CA GLU A 10 16.28 0.06 -18.30
C GLU A 10 14.93 -0.37 -18.88
N CYS A 11 13.82 0.04 -18.25
CA CYS A 11 12.49 -0.27 -18.75
C CYS A 11 12.14 0.60 -19.97
N ARG A 12 11.60 -0.04 -20.99
CA ARG A 12 11.21 0.55 -22.28
C ARG A 12 9.83 0.02 -22.71
N PRO A 13 9.04 0.79 -23.46
CA PRO A 13 7.83 0.33 -24.12
C PRO A 13 8.15 -0.72 -25.19
N ALA A 14 7.12 -1.41 -25.68
CA ALA A 14 7.26 -2.48 -26.67
C ALA A 14 7.97 -2.06 -27.98
N ASN A 15 7.89 -0.77 -28.33
CA ASN A 15 8.54 -0.20 -29.51
C ASN A 15 9.98 0.28 -29.26
N ASN A 16 10.55 0.07 -28.06
CA ASN A 16 11.91 0.42 -27.66
C ASN A 16 12.28 1.92 -27.79
N LEU A 17 11.30 2.82 -27.93
CA LEU A 17 11.59 4.27 -27.94
C LEU A 17 12.20 4.70 -26.61
N PRO A 18 13.15 5.65 -26.57
CA PRO A 18 13.67 6.19 -25.32
C PRO A 18 12.63 7.05 -24.61
N PHE A 19 12.81 7.23 -23.29
CA PHE A 19 12.06 8.23 -22.52
C PHE A 19 12.87 9.51 -22.49
N ASP A 20 12.23 10.64 -22.79
CA ASP A 20 12.91 11.92 -23.00
C ASP A 20 13.29 12.65 -21.69
N ASP A 21 12.71 12.26 -20.56
CA ASP A 21 12.92 12.91 -19.25
C ASP A 21 13.85 12.11 -18.32
N ASP A 22 14.57 12.80 -17.42
CA ASP A 22 15.40 12.16 -16.40
C ASP A 22 14.74 12.20 -15.01
N LEU A 23 14.21 11.07 -14.55
CA LEU A 23 13.57 10.97 -13.23
C LEU A 23 14.58 11.10 -12.07
N ASP A 24 15.88 10.86 -12.30
CA ASP A 24 16.91 11.02 -11.26
C ASP A 24 17.23 12.49 -11.00
N ALA A 25 16.96 13.37 -11.96
CA ALA A 25 17.16 14.82 -11.85
C ALA A 25 16.01 15.54 -11.12
N VAL A 26 14.91 14.83 -10.82
CA VAL A 26 13.71 15.38 -10.22
C VAL A 26 13.80 15.33 -8.70
N ALA A 27 13.49 16.43 -8.00
CA ALA A 27 13.41 16.43 -6.55
C ALA A 27 12.20 15.62 -6.08
N GLY A 28 12.43 14.33 -5.82
CA GLY A 28 11.36 13.38 -5.47
C GLY A 28 10.56 13.72 -4.22
N HIS A 29 10.99 14.67 -3.40
CA HIS A 29 10.27 15.12 -2.20
C HIS A 29 9.20 16.20 -2.50
N GLN A 30 9.15 16.75 -3.72
CA GLN A 30 8.15 17.75 -4.11
C GLN A 30 7.18 17.18 -5.13
N THR A 31 5.88 17.25 -4.84
CA THR A 31 4.84 16.70 -5.70
C THR A 31 4.75 17.45 -7.03
N ALA A 32 4.92 18.77 -7.01
CA ALA A 32 4.87 19.60 -8.21
C ALA A 32 5.93 19.21 -9.25
N GLU A 33 7.12 18.78 -8.81
CA GLU A 33 8.18 18.33 -9.71
C GLU A 33 8.04 16.84 -10.07
N ARG A 34 7.75 16.01 -9.06
CA ARG A 34 7.68 14.55 -9.18
C ARG A 34 6.54 14.06 -10.07
N ARG A 35 5.32 14.55 -9.80
CA ARG A 35 4.09 13.97 -10.37
C ARG A 35 4.00 14.10 -11.89
N PRO A 36 4.29 15.26 -12.51
CA PRO A 36 4.22 15.38 -13.97
C PRO A 36 5.17 14.40 -14.68
N LYS A 37 6.38 14.25 -14.14
CA LYS A 37 7.43 13.37 -14.69
C LYS A 37 7.08 11.89 -14.49
N MET A 38 6.56 11.54 -13.32
CA MET A 38 6.04 10.21 -13.04
C MET A 38 4.88 9.84 -13.97
N ASP A 39 3.90 10.73 -14.13
CA ASP A 39 2.72 10.50 -14.96
C ASP A 39 3.11 10.37 -16.45
N ALA A 40 4.05 11.18 -16.92
CA ALA A 40 4.60 11.08 -18.27
C ALA A 40 5.27 9.71 -18.49
N TYR A 41 6.10 9.26 -17.55
CA TYR A 41 6.77 7.97 -17.63
C TYR A 41 5.78 6.79 -17.61
N CYS A 42 4.78 6.84 -16.73
CA CYS A 42 3.71 5.84 -16.68
C CYS A 42 2.99 5.73 -18.03
N ARG A 43 2.56 6.86 -18.63
CA ARG A 43 1.90 6.86 -19.95
C ARG A 43 2.83 6.42 -21.08
N TYR A 44 4.11 6.74 -20.98
CA TYR A 44 5.13 6.28 -21.93
C TYR A 44 5.29 4.75 -21.91
N LEU A 45 5.29 4.11 -20.72
CA LEU A 45 5.38 2.65 -20.61
C LEU A 45 4.06 1.93 -20.90
N VAL A 46 2.92 2.54 -20.57
CA VAL A 46 1.57 1.98 -20.76
C VAL A 46 0.69 3.01 -21.47
N PRO A 47 0.77 3.08 -22.82
CA PRO A 47 0.03 4.07 -23.61
C PRO A 47 -1.49 3.90 -23.56
N GLU A 48 -1.95 2.66 -23.42
CA GLU A 48 -3.37 2.29 -23.35
C GLU A 48 -3.66 1.61 -22.00
N PRO A 49 -3.77 2.38 -20.90
CA PRO A 49 -3.96 1.79 -19.58
C PRO A 49 -5.41 1.34 -19.36
N GLU A 50 -5.59 0.22 -18.65
CA GLU A 50 -6.92 -0.27 -18.22
C GLU A 50 -7.61 0.68 -17.23
N LYS A 51 -6.83 1.43 -16.46
CA LYS A 51 -7.30 2.37 -15.44
C LYS A 51 -6.58 3.69 -15.57
N SER A 52 -7.31 4.78 -15.38
CA SER A 52 -6.70 6.11 -15.38
C SER A 52 -5.78 6.26 -14.16
N LEU A 53 -4.72 7.06 -14.32
CA LEU A 53 -3.84 7.43 -13.21
C LEU A 53 -4.62 8.11 -12.08
N GLU A 54 -5.66 8.88 -12.41
CA GLU A 54 -6.48 9.59 -11.43
C GLU A 54 -7.33 8.62 -10.58
N ASP A 55 -7.94 7.60 -11.18
CA ASP A 55 -8.70 6.59 -10.44
C ASP A 55 -7.82 5.83 -9.44
N ILE A 56 -6.57 5.56 -9.82
CA ILE A 56 -5.59 4.91 -8.95
C ILE A 56 -5.14 5.89 -7.85
N ARG A 57 -4.99 7.17 -8.18
CA ARG A 57 -4.59 8.23 -7.25
C ARG A 57 -5.62 8.41 -6.14
N SER A 58 -6.91 8.50 -6.46
CA SER A 58 -7.97 8.61 -5.45
C SER A 58 -7.96 7.41 -4.48
N LYS A 59 -7.67 6.20 -4.97
CA LYS A 59 -7.48 5.02 -4.10
C LYS A 59 -6.21 5.11 -3.26
N GLY A 60 -5.12 5.60 -3.86
CA GLY A 60 -3.86 5.85 -3.17
C GLY A 60 -4.01 6.84 -2.01
N GLU A 61 -4.86 7.87 -2.17
CA GLU A 61 -5.18 8.81 -1.09
C GLU A 61 -5.84 8.10 0.09
N GLU A 62 -6.85 7.28 -0.16
CA GLU A 62 -7.50 6.50 0.90
C GLU A 62 -6.51 5.57 1.63
N VAL A 63 -5.62 4.91 0.88
CA VAL A 63 -4.56 4.06 1.44
C VAL A 63 -3.59 4.87 2.30
N GLY A 64 -3.12 6.01 1.78
CA GLY A 64 -2.19 6.90 2.47
C GLY A 64 -2.79 7.41 3.78
N PHE A 65 -4.02 7.91 3.75
CA PHE A 65 -4.74 8.36 4.94
C PHE A 65 -4.92 7.24 5.96
N GLN A 66 -5.34 6.04 5.51
CA GLN A 66 -5.51 4.90 6.41
C GLN A 66 -4.20 4.51 7.09
N ARG A 67 -3.06 4.62 6.41
CA ARG A 67 -1.74 4.37 7.01
C ARG A 67 -1.47 5.31 8.18
N PHE A 68 -1.62 6.63 7.97
CA PHE A 68 -1.38 7.62 9.01
C PHE A 68 -2.35 7.51 10.18
N PHE A 69 -3.63 7.19 9.91
CA PHE A 69 -4.60 6.91 10.98
C PHE A 69 -4.19 5.72 11.84
N ASN A 70 -3.76 4.62 11.21
CA ASN A 70 -3.36 3.41 11.95
C ASN A 70 -2.09 3.65 12.80
N GLN A 71 -1.27 4.62 12.42
CA GLN A 71 -0.08 5.05 13.15
C GLN A 71 -0.40 6.11 14.23
N GLY A 72 -1.66 6.53 14.36
CA GLY A 72 -2.10 7.48 15.39
C GLY A 72 -1.75 8.94 15.10
N HIS A 73 -1.42 9.30 13.85
CA HIS A 73 -1.13 10.67 13.49
C HIS A 73 -2.40 11.54 13.54
N LYS A 74 -2.34 12.65 14.28
CA LYS A 74 -3.41 13.66 14.31
C LYS A 74 -3.31 14.66 13.16
N GLU A 75 -2.09 14.90 12.70
CA GLU A 75 -1.75 15.83 11.64
C GLU A 75 -0.66 15.20 10.76
N VAL A 76 -0.69 15.50 9.47
CA VAL A 76 0.26 14.95 8.49
C VAL A 76 0.62 16.04 7.49
N ILE A 77 1.91 16.19 7.21
CA ILE A 77 2.45 17.09 6.18
C ILE A 77 1.92 16.67 4.80
N HIS A 78 1.48 17.63 4.01
CA HIS A 78 0.89 17.42 2.68
C HIS A 78 1.79 16.57 1.77
N GLU A 79 3.05 16.95 1.61
CA GLU A 79 3.99 16.24 0.74
C GLU A 79 4.25 14.79 1.16
N ARG A 80 4.15 14.47 2.46
CA ARG A 80 4.26 13.08 2.94
C ARG A 80 3.09 12.21 2.48
N VAL A 81 1.89 12.79 2.46
CA VAL A 81 0.71 12.12 1.89
C VAL A 81 0.92 11.91 0.40
N GLU A 82 1.20 12.99 -0.34
CA GLU A 82 1.30 12.93 -1.79
C GLU A 82 2.42 11.99 -2.25
N PHE A 83 3.53 11.90 -1.51
CA PHE A 83 4.60 10.95 -1.79
C PHE A 83 4.13 9.48 -1.67
N LEU A 84 3.35 9.16 -0.64
CA LEU A 84 2.76 7.82 -0.50
C LEU A 84 1.73 7.51 -1.59
N VAL A 85 0.94 8.52 -1.96
CA VAL A 85 -0.04 8.42 -3.05
C VAL A 85 0.68 8.13 -4.37
N ASP A 86 1.71 8.89 -4.71
CA ASP A 86 2.47 8.69 -5.94
C ASP A 86 3.20 7.35 -5.96
N LYS A 87 3.74 6.92 -4.82
CA LYS A 87 4.31 5.58 -4.67
C LYS A 87 3.25 4.48 -4.89
N TYR A 88 2.03 4.66 -4.38
CA TYR A 88 0.91 3.74 -4.66
C TYR A 88 0.58 3.72 -6.15
N VAL A 89 0.45 4.89 -6.77
CA VAL A 89 0.17 5.03 -8.20
C VAL A 89 1.21 4.30 -9.03
N TRP A 90 2.51 4.53 -8.79
CA TRP A 90 3.60 3.84 -9.47
C TRP A 90 3.44 2.31 -9.40
N LEU A 91 3.31 1.80 -8.18
CA LEU A 91 3.26 0.36 -7.93
C LEU A 91 2.01 -0.29 -8.53
N VAL A 92 0.86 0.38 -8.47
CA VAL A 92 -0.41 -0.20 -8.94
C VAL A 92 -0.56 -0.04 -10.44
N PHE A 93 -0.22 1.13 -11.00
CA PHE A 93 -0.32 1.38 -12.42
C PHE A 93 0.60 0.46 -13.22
N LEU A 94 1.84 0.25 -12.76
CA LEU A 94 2.83 -0.57 -13.46
C LEU A 94 2.65 -2.08 -13.23
N LYS A 95 1.69 -2.52 -12.40
CA LYS A 95 1.31 -3.94 -12.33
C LYS A 95 0.77 -4.50 -13.65
N GLN A 96 0.33 -3.63 -14.55
CA GLN A 96 -0.09 -3.97 -15.92
C GLN A 96 1.07 -4.53 -16.76
N LEU A 97 2.32 -4.23 -16.39
CA LEU A 97 3.50 -4.81 -17.01
C LEU A 97 3.83 -6.17 -16.40
N ALA A 98 4.50 -7.02 -17.20
CA ALA A 98 5.13 -8.24 -16.72
C ALA A 98 6.11 -7.94 -15.59
N GLU A 99 6.19 -8.83 -14.59
CA GLU A 99 6.93 -8.57 -13.33
C GLU A 99 8.41 -8.24 -13.55
N ASP A 100 9.04 -8.89 -14.53
CA ASP A 100 10.43 -8.67 -14.95
C ASP A 100 10.66 -7.36 -15.70
N LYS A 101 9.59 -6.67 -16.11
CA LYS A 101 9.62 -5.38 -16.82
C LYS A 101 9.16 -4.22 -15.94
N ARG A 102 8.89 -4.46 -14.65
CA ARG A 102 8.43 -3.42 -13.72
C ARG A 102 9.62 -2.63 -13.19
N PRO A 103 9.67 -1.32 -13.45
CA PRO A 103 10.74 -0.49 -12.94
C PRO A 103 10.60 -0.25 -11.44
N ALA A 104 11.74 -0.16 -10.76
CA ALA A 104 11.83 0.31 -9.39
C ALA A 104 11.29 1.73 -9.27
N PHE A 105 10.67 2.05 -8.14
CA PHE A 105 10.28 3.43 -7.84
C PHE A 105 11.53 4.32 -7.75
N PRO A 106 11.69 5.37 -8.58
CA PRO A 106 12.94 6.12 -8.70
C PRO A 106 13.39 6.76 -7.38
N TRP A 107 12.43 7.17 -6.56
CA TRP A 107 12.67 7.87 -5.30
C TRP A 107 12.59 6.96 -4.07
N ALA A 108 12.83 5.66 -4.22
CA ALA A 108 12.74 4.68 -3.13
C ALA A 108 13.69 4.95 -1.95
N LYS A 109 14.73 5.77 -2.14
CA LYS A 109 15.69 6.16 -1.10
C LYS A 109 15.19 7.28 -0.18
N ILE A 110 14.18 8.05 -0.59
CA ILE A 110 13.63 9.15 0.21
C ILE A 110 12.83 8.56 1.38
N GLN A 111 13.20 8.93 2.60
CA GLN A 111 12.41 8.61 3.78
C GLN A 111 11.32 9.66 3.98
N LEU A 112 10.15 9.28 4.48
CA LEU A 112 9.07 10.23 4.76
C LEU A 112 9.49 11.33 5.76
N GLY A 113 10.41 11.01 6.67
CA GLY A 113 10.95 11.96 7.64
C GLY A 113 11.78 13.09 7.00
N ASP A 114 12.40 12.83 5.84
CA ASP A 114 13.27 13.76 5.12
C ASP A 114 12.48 14.72 4.22
N ILE A 115 11.18 14.48 4.04
CA ILE A 115 10.30 15.35 3.25
C ILE A 115 10.08 16.65 4.02
N PRO A 116 10.38 17.82 3.41
CA PRO A 116 10.27 19.12 4.07
C PRO A 116 8.83 19.42 4.48
N ASP A 117 8.70 20.21 5.54
CA ASP A 117 7.38 20.71 5.96
C ASP A 117 6.93 21.83 5.04
N THR A 118 5.96 21.51 4.19
CA THR A 118 5.32 22.44 3.26
C THR A 118 3.91 22.80 3.70
N GLY A 119 3.54 22.48 4.94
CA GLY A 119 2.19 22.64 5.47
C GLY A 119 1.40 21.34 5.58
N LEU A 120 0.34 21.40 6.39
CA LEU A 120 -0.52 20.27 6.69
C LEU A 120 -1.43 19.88 5.53
N SER A 121 -1.77 18.59 5.46
CA SER A 121 -2.68 18.05 4.46
C SER A 121 -4.14 18.38 4.83
N VAL A 122 -4.71 19.39 4.19
CA VAL A 122 -6.14 19.75 4.33
C VAL A 122 -7.04 18.55 4.03
N LYS A 123 -6.70 17.73 3.02
CA LYS A 123 -7.47 16.52 2.69
C LYS A 123 -7.44 15.48 3.82
N TYR A 124 -6.30 15.32 4.50
CA TYR A 124 -6.20 14.41 5.64
C TYR A 124 -7.03 14.90 6.82
N GLU A 125 -6.98 16.19 7.12
CA GLU A 125 -7.79 16.81 8.18
C GLU A 125 -9.29 16.64 7.92
N GLN A 126 -9.74 16.90 6.69
CA GLN A 126 -11.13 16.68 6.27
C GLN A 126 -11.54 15.21 6.46
N ARG A 127 -10.65 14.27 6.11
CA ARG A 127 -10.91 12.83 6.28
C ARG A 127 -10.95 12.43 7.77
N LEU A 128 -10.09 13.01 8.59
CA LEU A 128 -10.06 12.80 10.04
C LEU A 128 -11.35 13.31 10.69
N ALA A 129 -11.81 14.51 10.30
CA ALA A 129 -13.06 15.10 10.75
C ALA A 129 -14.26 14.23 10.35
N ALA A 130 -14.35 13.84 9.07
CA ALA A 130 -15.44 12.99 8.57
C ALA A 130 -15.54 11.63 9.30
N ARG A 131 -14.40 11.05 9.69
CA ARG A 131 -14.35 9.81 10.46
C ARG A 131 -14.71 10.00 11.94
N SER A 132 -14.47 11.19 12.48
CA SER A 132 -14.89 11.54 13.85
C SER A 132 -16.40 11.81 13.93
N SER A 133 -16.99 12.31 12.85
CA SER A 133 -18.45 12.50 12.71
C SER A 133 -19.22 11.22 12.38
N ASN A 134 -18.55 10.22 11.79
CA ASN A 134 -19.07 8.87 11.57
C ASN A 134 -18.10 7.84 12.14
N PRO A 135 -18.09 7.65 13.48
CA PRO A 135 -17.34 6.56 14.06
C PRO A 135 -17.80 5.24 13.42
N PRO A 136 -16.90 4.28 13.13
CA PRO A 136 -17.33 2.93 12.79
C PRO A 136 -18.28 2.47 13.90
N PRO A 137 -19.37 1.73 13.59
CA PRO A 137 -20.35 1.32 14.59
C PRO A 137 -19.61 0.75 15.78
N THR A 138 -19.68 1.46 16.90
CA THR A 138 -19.19 0.98 18.17
C THR A 138 -19.93 -0.33 18.38
N ALA A 139 -19.19 -1.43 18.48
CA ALA A 139 -19.76 -2.68 18.93
C ALA A 139 -20.16 -2.49 20.41
N GLU A 140 -21.27 -1.81 20.65
CA GLU A 140 -21.98 -1.81 21.92
C GLU A 140 -22.72 -3.14 22.02
N GLY A 141 -21.94 -4.19 22.22
CA GLY A 141 -22.37 -5.40 22.88
C GLY A 141 -21.63 -5.45 24.23
N PRO A 142 -22.24 -6.03 25.29
CA PRO A 142 -21.58 -6.17 26.57
C PRO A 142 -20.22 -6.83 26.35
N ALA A 143 -19.20 -6.34 27.06
CA ALA A 143 -17.82 -6.82 26.99
C ALA A 143 -17.75 -8.34 27.21
N ALA A 144 -17.96 -9.10 26.13
CA ALA A 144 -17.57 -10.48 26.05
C ALA A 144 -16.05 -10.42 25.92
N GLU A 145 -15.38 -10.93 26.95
CA GLU A 145 -13.94 -11.14 26.98
C GLU A 145 -13.49 -11.63 25.59
N THR A 146 -12.86 -10.72 24.84
CA THR A 146 -12.33 -11.05 23.53
C THR A 146 -11.28 -12.12 23.77
N PRO A 147 -11.44 -13.35 23.26
CA PRO A 147 -10.43 -14.36 23.47
C PRO A 147 -9.13 -13.80 22.86
N ALA A 148 -8.11 -13.65 23.70
CA ALA A 148 -6.78 -13.26 23.27
C ALA A 148 -6.43 -14.06 22.01
N PRO A 149 -5.84 -13.43 20.96
CA PRO A 149 -5.54 -14.13 19.71
C PRO A 149 -4.77 -15.40 20.07
N SER A 150 -5.35 -16.56 19.75
CA SER A 150 -4.82 -17.82 20.25
C SER A 150 -3.35 -17.91 19.83
N GLU A 151 -2.48 -18.30 20.75
CA GLU A 151 -1.05 -18.48 20.46
C GLU A 151 -0.83 -19.40 19.25
N ALA A 152 -1.78 -20.30 18.96
CA ALA A 152 -1.80 -21.10 17.75
C ALA A 152 -1.93 -20.25 16.47
N ALA A 153 -2.88 -19.31 16.40
CA ALA A 153 -3.07 -18.43 15.24
C ALA A 153 -1.85 -17.53 15.00
N LYS A 154 -1.21 -17.02 16.06
CA LYS A 154 0.06 -16.28 15.94
C LYS A 154 1.19 -17.16 15.40
N LYS A 155 1.29 -18.40 15.86
CA LYS A 155 2.29 -19.36 15.38
C LYS A 155 2.08 -19.70 13.91
N GLU A 156 0.84 -19.89 13.46
CA GLU A 156 0.51 -20.13 12.05
C GLU A 156 0.97 -18.96 11.16
N VAL A 157 0.61 -17.73 11.54
CA VAL A 157 1.02 -16.53 10.80
C VAL A 157 2.54 -16.36 10.78
N THR A 158 3.21 -16.59 11.91
CA THR A 158 4.68 -16.55 12.00
C THR A 158 5.32 -17.63 11.13
N ALA A 159 4.76 -18.84 11.08
CA ALA A 159 5.23 -19.92 10.22
C ALA A 159 5.09 -19.56 8.74
N ILE A 160 3.96 -18.95 8.34
CA ILE A 160 3.77 -18.43 6.98
C ILE A 160 4.87 -17.43 6.63
N LEU A 161 5.20 -16.51 7.54
CA LEU A 161 6.25 -15.52 7.33
C LEU A 161 7.65 -16.15 7.22
N GLY A 162 7.93 -17.20 7.99
CA GLY A 162 9.23 -17.89 7.96
C GLY A 162 9.43 -18.85 6.78
N GLN A 163 8.35 -19.37 6.19
CA GLN A 163 8.40 -20.35 5.09
C GLN A 163 8.42 -19.71 3.69
N ASN A 164 7.97 -18.47 3.57
CA ASN A 164 7.83 -17.82 2.26
C ASN A 164 9.05 -16.93 1.94
N ALA A 165 9.72 -17.25 0.83
CA ALA A 165 10.96 -16.57 0.43
C ALA A 165 10.73 -15.18 -0.21
N THR A 166 9.49 -14.85 -0.62
CA THR A 166 9.18 -13.58 -1.29
C THR A 166 7.97 -12.90 -0.67
N VAL A 167 7.94 -11.57 -0.74
CA VAL A 167 6.80 -10.76 -0.26
C VAL A 167 5.50 -11.18 -0.93
N GLN A 168 5.53 -11.52 -2.23
CA GLN A 168 4.34 -11.94 -2.96
C GLN A 168 3.84 -13.32 -2.51
N ALA A 169 4.72 -14.29 -2.28
CA ALA A 169 4.35 -15.60 -1.75
C ALA A 169 3.74 -15.46 -0.35
N THR A 170 4.33 -14.61 0.49
CA THR A 170 3.79 -14.26 1.81
C THR A 170 2.40 -13.61 1.72
N LYS A 171 2.20 -12.65 0.78
CA LYS A 171 0.88 -12.03 0.56
C LYS A 171 -0.17 -13.07 0.21
N THR A 172 0.13 -13.95 -0.74
CA THR A 172 -0.80 -15.00 -1.19
C THR A 172 -1.13 -15.96 -0.04
N ALA A 173 -0.12 -16.43 0.70
CA ALA A 173 -0.31 -17.34 1.81
C ALA A 173 -1.11 -16.71 2.96
N LEU A 174 -0.84 -15.44 3.30
CA LEU A 174 -1.60 -14.73 4.33
C LEU A 174 -3.03 -14.40 3.88
N SER A 175 -3.25 -14.01 2.62
CA SER A 175 -4.60 -13.84 2.07
C SER A 175 -5.40 -15.14 2.16
N ASN A 176 -4.80 -16.27 1.78
CA ASN A 176 -5.46 -17.57 1.87
C ASN A 176 -5.76 -17.96 3.33
N TRP A 177 -4.82 -17.72 4.24
CA TRP A 177 -5.04 -17.96 5.67
C TRP A 177 -6.17 -17.08 6.21
N VAL A 178 -6.19 -15.78 5.90
CA VAL A 178 -7.27 -14.87 6.31
C VAL A 178 -8.64 -15.35 5.82
N MET A 179 -8.72 -15.84 4.59
CA MET A 179 -10.00 -16.28 4.00
C MET A 179 -10.47 -17.64 4.51
N VAL A 180 -9.55 -18.60 4.68
CA VAL A 180 -9.89 -20.03 4.87
C VAL A 180 -9.61 -20.53 6.29
N SER A 181 -8.95 -19.75 7.14
CA SER A 181 -8.59 -20.21 8.50
C SER A 181 -9.81 -20.58 9.33
N ASN A 182 -9.77 -21.79 9.90
CA ASN A 182 -10.76 -22.33 10.84
C ASN A 182 -10.61 -21.77 12.27
N SER A 183 -9.85 -20.69 12.44
CA SER A 183 -9.72 -20.01 13.73
C SER A 183 -11.09 -19.49 14.20
N LYS A 184 -11.34 -19.51 15.51
CA LYS A 184 -12.49 -18.83 16.14
C LYS A 184 -12.46 -17.30 15.99
N LEU A 185 -11.45 -16.74 15.32
CA LEU A 185 -11.29 -15.31 15.11
C LEU A 185 -12.24 -14.82 14.03
N THR A 186 -12.77 -13.61 14.22
CA THR A 186 -13.48 -12.94 13.14
C THR A 186 -12.53 -12.68 11.98
N LEU A 187 -13.08 -12.44 10.80
CA LEU A 187 -12.30 -12.10 9.62
C LEU A 187 -11.48 -10.80 9.82
N ALA A 188 -12.05 -9.80 10.50
CA ALA A 188 -11.35 -8.56 10.84
C ALA A 188 -10.17 -8.83 11.79
N ASP A 189 -10.36 -9.70 12.78
CA ASP A 189 -9.30 -10.07 13.72
C ASP A 189 -8.19 -10.87 13.04
N ARG A 190 -8.52 -11.75 12.08
CA ARG A 190 -7.53 -12.45 11.25
C ARG A 190 -6.65 -11.47 10.47
N ILE A 191 -7.24 -10.47 9.81
CA ILE A 191 -6.48 -9.44 9.08
C ILE A 191 -5.58 -8.66 10.03
N ASN A 192 -6.12 -8.23 11.18
CA ASN A 192 -5.38 -7.45 12.16
C ASN A 192 -4.22 -8.26 12.76
N LEU A 193 -4.43 -9.55 13.01
CA LEU A 193 -3.40 -10.46 13.49
C LEU A 193 -2.29 -10.64 12.45
N ALA A 194 -2.66 -11.00 11.22
CA ALA A 194 -1.72 -11.17 10.12
C ALA A 194 -0.88 -9.92 9.87
N ALA A 195 -1.52 -8.74 9.85
CA ALA A 195 -0.84 -7.46 9.73
C ALA A 195 0.12 -7.18 10.89
N THR A 196 -0.29 -7.47 12.13
CA THR A 196 0.52 -7.20 13.33
C THR A 196 1.77 -8.06 13.35
N VAL A 197 1.63 -9.37 13.12
CA VAL A 197 2.76 -10.30 13.10
C VAL A 197 3.69 -9.99 11.92
N TRP A 198 3.13 -9.66 10.74
CA TRP A 198 3.97 -9.28 9.60
C TRP A 198 4.73 -7.99 9.86
N ARG A 199 4.10 -6.95 10.45
CA ARG A 199 4.82 -5.71 10.82
C ARG A 199 5.94 -5.98 11.82
N ALA A 200 5.70 -6.82 12.83
CA ALA A 200 6.72 -7.18 13.81
C ALA A 200 7.92 -7.93 13.19
N ALA A 201 7.69 -8.68 12.11
CA ALA A 201 8.73 -9.42 11.40
C ALA A 201 9.41 -8.62 10.26
N ALA A 202 8.75 -7.57 9.76
CA ALA A 202 9.17 -6.82 8.59
C ALA A 202 10.27 -5.80 8.90
N LYS A 203 11.23 -5.66 7.97
CA LYS A 203 12.13 -4.48 7.89
C LYS A 203 11.42 -3.36 7.10
N ASN A 204 11.81 -2.09 7.26
CA ASN A 204 11.18 -0.90 6.65
C ASN A 204 10.70 -1.06 5.19
N LEU A 205 11.45 -1.76 4.34
CA LEU A 205 11.09 -2.01 2.92
C LEU A 205 9.82 -2.87 2.72
N GLN A 206 9.40 -3.63 3.73
CA GLN A 206 8.20 -4.48 3.68
C GLN A 206 6.96 -3.83 4.29
N GLU A 207 7.09 -2.73 5.05
CA GLU A 207 5.94 -2.05 5.67
C GLU A 207 4.94 -1.53 4.64
N ASP A 208 5.45 -1.02 3.51
CA ASP A 208 4.61 -0.56 2.41
C ASP A 208 3.86 -1.72 1.77
N ALA A 209 4.53 -2.85 1.56
CA ALA A 209 3.91 -4.04 1.01
C ALA A 209 2.79 -4.59 1.91
N ILE A 210 2.98 -4.55 3.23
CA ILE A 210 1.96 -4.90 4.23
C ILE A 210 0.78 -3.94 4.15
N THR A 211 1.06 -2.63 4.12
CA THR A 211 0.01 -1.60 4.06
C THR A 211 -0.86 -1.77 2.82
N PHE A 212 -0.24 -1.99 1.65
CA PHE A 212 -0.97 -2.26 0.41
C PHE A 212 -1.75 -3.56 0.47
N TRP A 213 -1.18 -4.63 1.04
CA TRP A 213 -1.88 -5.91 1.20
C TRP A 213 -3.13 -5.78 2.08
N ILE A 214 -3.06 -5.04 3.19
CA ILE A 214 -4.23 -4.82 4.06
C ILE A 214 -5.37 -4.15 3.30
N VAL A 215 -5.05 -3.14 2.48
CA VAL A 215 -6.06 -2.47 1.66
C VAL A 215 -6.64 -3.42 0.61
N GLU A 216 -5.79 -4.14 -0.12
CA GLU A 216 -6.22 -5.11 -1.14
C GLU A 216 -7.17 -6.16 -0.56
N VAL A 217 -6.83 -6.74 0.61
CA VAL A 217 -7.66 -7.73 1.29
C VAL A 217 -8.96 -7.10 1.78
N ARG A 218 -8.93 -5.92 2.41
CA ARG A 218 -10.17 -5.25 2.87
C ARG A 218 -11.11 -4.90 1.70
N ALA A 219 -10.57 -4.47 0.56
CA ALA A 219 -11.37 -4.17 -0.62
C ALA A 219 -12.01 -5.43 -1.23
N LEU A 220 -11.28 -6.54 -1.31
CA LEU A 220 -11.82 -7.85 -1.71
C LEU A 220 -12.99 -8.27 -0.82
N LEU A 221 -12.87 -8.05 0.48
CA LEU A 221 -13.91 -8.40 1.46
C LEU A 221 -15.16 -7.55 1.35
N GLN A 222 -15.02 -6.25 1.11
CA GLN A 222 -16.17 -5.38 0.87
C GLN A 222 -16.94 -5.78 -0.40
N ASN A 223 -16.23 -6.27 -1.43
CA ASN A 223 -16.87 -6.76 -2.63
C ASN A 223 -17.59 -8.10 -2.42
N LEU A 224 -16.97 -9.03 -1.67
CA LEU A 224 -17.62 -10.30 -1.31
C LEU A 224 -18.87 -10.09 -0.45
N ALA A 225 -18.82 -9.18 0.51
CA ALA A 225 -19.96 -8.85 1.38
C ALA A 225 -21.13 -8.19 0.62
N ARG A 226 -20.89 -7.61 -0.56
CA ARG A 226 -21.95 -7.06 -1.43
C ARG A 226 -22.59 -8.11 -2.35
N GLN A 227 -21.96 -9.28 -2.49
CA GLN A 227 -22.41 -10.37 -3.36
C GLN A 227 -23.19 -11.45 -2.59
N MET A 228 -23.22 -11.38 -1.26
CA MET A 228 -24.00 -12.23 -0.37
C MET A 228 -25.25 -11.50 0.10
#